data_AF-A0A5E7T5B3-F1
#
_entry.id   AF-A0A5E7T5B3-F1
#
_cell.length_a   1.000
_cell.length_b   1.000
_cell.length_c   1.000
_cell.angle_alpha   90.00
_cell.angle_beta   90.00
_cell.angle_gamma   90.00
#
_symmetry.space_group_name_H-M   'P 1'
#
loop_
_entity.id
_entity.type
_entity.pdbx_description
1 polymer ?
#
loop_
_entity_poly.entity_id
_entity_poly.type
_entity_poly.pdbx_seq_one_letter_code
_entity_poly.pdbx_strand_id
1 'polypeptide(L)'
;MDSKTKGQTTAIQNANDGVSVSQLSESAMEQSTDILRRMRELAVQAGDASNGTDDRVALGKEFNTMSDELTRIAKSTNLNGENLLDGTAGVNTSAEQGQVQDADFAQKPSN
;
A
#
# COMPACT_ATOMS: atom_id res chain seq x y z
N MET A 1 42.13 6.66 1.21
CA MET A 1 41.14 7.33 0.33
C MET A 1 39.95 6.41 -0.01
N ASP A 2 39.99 5.16 0.43
CA ASP A 2 39.06 4.09 0.04
C ASP A 2 37.65 4.21 0.63
N SER A 3 37.51 4.75 1.85
CA SER A 3 36.19 4.85 2.50
C SER A 3 35.29 5.90 1.87
N LYS A 4 35.85 7.00 1.34
CA LYS A 4 35.08 8.06 0.68
C LYS A 4 34.53 7.58 -0.67
N THR A 5 35.37 6.91 -1.46
CA THR A 5 34.96 6.35 -2.75
C THR A 5 33.92 5.24 -2.56
N LYS A 6 34.11 4.33 -1.59
CA LYS A 6 33.11 3.30 -1.24
C LYS A 6 31.78 3.92 -0.81
N GLY A 7 31.81 4.92 0.07
CA GLY A 7 30.61 5.63 0.51
C GLY A 7 29.88 6.32 -0.66
N GLN A 8 30.63 6.90 -1.60
CA GLN A 8 30.08 7.51 -2.80
C GLN A 8 29.42 6.48 -3.73
N THR A 9 30.01 5.30 -3.91
CA THR A 9 29.40 4.21 -4.70
C THR A 9 28.09 3.74 -4.08
N THR A 10 28.04 3.53 -2.76
CA THR A 10 26.80 3.14 -2.07
C THR A 10 25.74 4.25 -2.16
N ALA A 11 26.14 5.53 -2.04
CA ALA A 11 25.21 6.64 -2.18
C ALA A 11 24.59 6.72 -3.59
N ILE A 12 25.37 6.46 -4.64
CA ILE A 12 24.87 6.37 -6.02
C ILE A 12 23.89 5.20 -6.16
N GLN A 13 24.21 4.03 -5.60
CA GLN A 13 23.31 2.89 -5.64
C GLN A 13 21.99 3.19 -4.92
N ASN A 14 22.03 3.75 -3.72
CA ASN A 14 20.84 4.14 -2.97
C ASN A 14 19.99 5.18 -3.72
N ALA A 15 20.63 6.13 -4.41
CA ALA A 15 19.92 7.10 -5.25
C ALA A 15 19.21 6.42 -6.43
N ASN A 16 19.87 5.47 -7.09
CA ASN A 16 19.27 4.70 -8.18
C ASN A 16 18.09 3.85 -7.68
N ASP A 17 18.23 3.22 -6.51
CA ASP A 17 17.15 2.44 -5.90
C ASP A 17 15.96 3.34 -5.56
N GLY A 18 16.20 4.55 -5.03
CA GLY A 18 15.15 5.54 -4.78
C GLY A 18 14.43 6.00 -6.05
N VAL A 19 15.15 6.14 -7.17
CA VAL A 19 14.56 6.42 -8.49
C VAL A 19 13.69 5.25 -8.94
N SER A 20 14.17 4.01 -8.81
CA SER A 20 13.38 2.81 -9.17
C SER A 20 12.11 2.67 -8.33
N VAL A 21 12.18 2.93 -7.02
CA VAL A 21 11.00 2.98 -6.13
C VAL A 21 9.99 4.02 -6.65
N SER A 22 10.47 5.22 -6.95
CA SER A 22 9.61 6.32 -7.39
C SER A 22 8.93 5.99 -8.73
N GLN A 23 9.67 5.45 -9.69
CA GLN A 23 9.14 5.07 -11.01
C GLN A 23 8.11 3.96 -10.94
N LEU A 24 8.38 2.91 -10.15
CA LEU A 24 7.44 1.82 -9.96
C LEU A 24 6.15 2.31 -9.28
N SER A 25 6.31 3.15 -8.25
CA SER A 25 5.20 3.76 -7.54
C SER A 25 4.37 4.66 -8.47
N GLU A 26 5.01 5.50 -9.27
CA GLU A 26 4.35 6.40 -10.22
C GLU A 26 3.54 5.61 -11.25
N SER A 27 4.11 4.56 -11.85
CA SER A 27 3.41 3.72 -12.82
C SER A 27 2.20 3.00 -12.22
N ALA A 28 2.31 2.51 -10.98
CA ALA A 28 1.19 1.87 -10.30
C ALA A 28 0.11 2.88 -9.85
N MET A 29 0.52 4.11 -9.49
CA MET A 29 -0.41 5.20 -9.20
C MET A 29 -1.15 5.70 -10.45
N GLU A 30 -0.51 5.69 -11.61
CA GLU A 30 -1.16 5.98 -12.89
C GLU A 30 -2.29 4.97 -13.17
N GLN A 31 -1.99 3.67 -13.05
CA GLN A 31 -3.00 2.61 -13.19
C GLN A 31 -4.13 2.73 -12.16
N SER A 32 -3.78 3.03 -10.91
CA SER A 32 -4.78 3.26 -9.85
C SER A 32 -5.68 4.45 -10.17
N THR A 33 -5.13 5.52 -10.74
CA THR A 33 -5.89 6.70 -11.16
C THR A 33 -6.88 6.36 -12.27
N ASP A 34 -6.48 5.54 -13.24
CA ASP A 34 -7.36 5.12 -14.33
C ASP A 34 -8.52 4.25 -13.84
N ILE A 35 -8.27 3.35 -12.89
CA ILE A 35 -9.35 2.57 -12.26
C ILE A 35 -10.30 3.47 -11.49
N LEU A 36 -9.79 4.45 -10.74
CA LEU A 36 -10.62 5.41 -10.02
C LEU A 36 -11.48 6.28 -10.96
N ARG A 37 -10.94 6.62 -12.14
CA ARG A 37 -11.72 7.29 -13.18
C ARG A 37 -12.87 6.39 -13.65
N ARG A 38 -12.60 5.10 -13.92
CA ARG A 38 -13.64 4.13 -14.29
C ARG A 38 -14.69 3.93 -13.19
N MET A 39 -14.28 3.80 -11.94
CA MET A 39 -15.19 3.71 -10.79
C MET A 39 -16.09 4.93 -10.67
N ARG A 40 -15.56 6.13 -10.94
CA ARG A 40 -16.37 7.36 -10.99
C ARG A 40 -17.40 7.33 -12.11
N GLU A 41 -17.02 6.87 -13.31
CA GLU A 41 -17.96 6.71 -14.43
C GLU A 41 -19.11 5.76 -14.06
N LEU A 42 -18.79 4.62 -13.45
CA LEU A 42 -19.77 3.64 -12.98
C LEU A 42 -20.69 4.21 -11.90
N ALA A 43 -20.16 4.99 -10.95
CA ALA A 43 -20.95 5.63 -9.91
C ALA A 43 -21.92 6.68 -10.47
N VAL A 44 -21.47 7.47 -11.45
CA VAL A 44 -22.33 8.46 -12.14
C VAL A 44 -23.42 7.74 -12.93
N GLN A 45 -23.08 6.68 -13.67
CA GLN A 45 -24.06 5.86 -14.40
C GLN A 45 -25.07 5.24 -13.42
N ALA A 46 -24.62 4.65 -12.31
CA ALA A 46 -25.52 4.07 -11.31
C ALA A 46 -26.44 5.12 -10.66
N GLY A 47 -26.04 6.39 -10.63
CA GLY A 47 -26.85 7.51 -10.16
C GLY A 47 -27.99 7.91 -11.10
N ASP A 48 -27.96 7.52 -12.37
CA ASP A 48 -28.98 7.86 -13.36
C ASP A 48 -30.35 7.25 -12.98
N ALA A 49 -31.37 8.10 -12.85
CA ALA A 49 -32.71 7.72 -12.42
C ALA A 49 -33.45 6.82 -13.42
N SER A 50 -32.98 6.72 -14.67
CA SER A 50 -33.54 5.84 -15.69
C SER A 50 -33.06 4.39 -15.59
N ASN A 51 -31.97 4.12 -14.85
CA ASN A 51 -31.44 2.78 -14.66
C ASN A 51 -32.30 1.96 -13.69
N GLY A 52 -32.69 0.76 -14.13
CA GLY A 52 -33.44 -0.19 -13.32
C GLY A 52 -32.60 -0.82 -12.21
N THR A 53 -33.25 -1.60 -11.34
CA THR A 53 -32.57 -2.31 -10.25
C THR A 53 -31.49 -3.26 -10.77
N ASP A 54 -31.77 -4.00 -11.84
CA ASP A 54 -30.81 -4.96 -12.40
C ASP A 54 -29.59 -4.27 -13.01
N ASP A 55 -29.77 -3.11 -13.67
CA ASP A 55 -28.68 -2.30 -14.22
C ASP A 55 -27.78 -1.79 -13.10
N ARG A 56 -28.38 -1.29 -12.01
CA ARG A 56 -27.64 -0.82 -10.83
C ARG A 56 -26.87 -1.95 -10.16
N VAL A 57 -27.42 -3.16 -10.11
CA VAL A 57 -26.72 -4.36 -9.60
C VAL A 57 -25.54 -4.73 -10.50
N ALA A 58 -25.69 -4.67 -11.83
CA ALA A 58 -24.61 -4.96 -12.76
C ALA A 58 -23.48 -3.92 -12.65
N LEU A 59 -23.80 -2.63 -12.60
CA LEU A 59 -22.85 -1.55 -12.39
C LEU A 59 -22.12 -1.69 -11.04
N GLY A 60 -22.84 -2.09 -9.98
CA GLY A 60 -22.25 -2.36 -8.67
C GLY A 60 -21.26 -3.54 -8.69
N LYS A 61 -21.54 -4.59 -9.47
CA LYS A 61 -20.57 -5.69 -9.66
C LYS A 61 -19.31 -5.21 -10.37
N GLU A 62 -19.43 -4.41 -11.42
CA GLU A 62 -18.25 -3.84 -12.10
C GLU A 62 -17.45 -2.94 -11.17
N PHE A 63 -18.13 -2.12 -10.36
CA PHE A 63 -17.48 -1.27 -9.36
C PHE A 63 -16.69 -2.09 -8.33
N ASN A 64 -17.25 -3.20 -7.84
CA ASN A 64 -16.55 -4.10 -6.91
C ASN A 64 -15.31 -4.74 -7.56
N THR A 65 -15.42 -5.20 -8.81
CA THR A 65 -14.26 -5.71 -9.57
C THR A 65 -13.16 -4.66 -9.70
N MET A 66 -13.51 -3.40 -9.94
CA MET A 66 -12.54 -2.30 -9.98
C MET A 66 -11.89 -2.04 -8.61
N SER A 67 -12.66 -2.15 -7.51
CA SER A 67 -12.12 -2.05 -6.15
C SER A 67 -11.15 -3.19 -5.82
N ASP A 68 -11.44 -4.41 -6.28
CA ASP A 68 -10.56 -5.56 -6.12
C ASP A 68 -9.27 -5.36 -6.91
N GLU A 69 -9.36 -4.80 -8.12
CA GLU A 69 -8.20 -4.51 -8.96
C GLU A 69 -7.30 -3.42 -8.35
N LEU A 70 -7.87 -2.36 -7.77
CA LEU A 70 -7.11 -1.38 -6.98
C LEU A 70 -6.34 -2.04 -5.83
N THR A 71 -7.01 -2.93 -5.09
CA THR A 71 -6.40 -3.69 -4.00
C THR A 71 -5.28 -4.59 -4.50
N ARG A 72 -5.45 -5.20 -5.68
CA ARG A 72 -4.45 -6.04 -6.31
C ARG A 72 -3.21 -5.23 -6.70
N ILE A 73 -3.38 -4.07 -7.33
CA ILE A 73 -2.27 -3.18 -7.70
C ILE A 73 -1.50 -2.75 -6.47
N ALA A 74 -2.19 -2.32 -5.41
CA ALA A 74 -1.55 -1.94 -4.14
C ALA A 74 -0.68 -3.07 -3.58
N LYS A 75 -1.17 -4.32 -3.61
CA LYS A 75 -0.45 -5.51 -3.14
C LYS A 75 0.67 -5.98 -4.06
N SER A 76 0.56 -5.75 -5.37
CA SER A 76 1.58 -6.17 -6.35
C SER A 76 2.68 -5.14 -6.56
N THR A 77 2.50 -3.91 -6.10
CA THR A 77 3.50 -2.85 -6.22
C THR A 77 4.54 -3.02 -5.12
N ASN A 78 5.55 -3.84 -5.42
CA ASN A 78 6.58 -4.25 -4.49
C ASN A 78 7.97 -4.07 -5.11
N LEU A 79 8.91 -3.55 -4.32
CA LEU A 79 10.33 -3.53 -4.68
C LEU A 79 11.13 -4.21 -3.58
N ASN A 80 11.93 -5.21 -3.93
CA ASN A 80 12.81 -5.93 -3.01
C ASN A 80 12.11 -6.49 -1.75
N GLY A 81 10.84 -6.87 -1.87
CA GLY A 81 10.06 -7.39 -0.75
C GLY A 81 9.30 -6.31 0.04
N GLU A 82 9.50 -5.02 -0.26
CA GLU A 82 8.80 -3.91 0.38
C GLU A 82 7.61 -3.44 -0.48
N ASN A 83 6.41 -3.45 0.12
CA ASN A 83 5.20 -2.96 -0.53
C ASN A 83 5.21 -1.43 -0.53
N LEU A 84 4.93 -0.84 -1.69
CA LEU A 84 5.04 0.61 -1.87
C LEU A 84 3.69 1.33 -1.72
N LEU A 85 2.57 0.65 -1.99
CA LEU A 85 1.25 1.28 -2.13
C LEU A 85 0.13 0.67 -1.26
N ASP A 86 0.43 -0.26 -0.36
CA ASP A 86 -0.57 -0.89 0.52
C ASP A 86 -0.76 -0.15 1.87
N GLY A 87 -0.05 0.96 2.07
CA GLY A 87 -0.07 1.75 3.30
C GLY A 87 0.96 1.34 4.36
N THR A 88 1.76 0.30 4.12
CA THR A 88 2.83 -0.13 5.04
C THR A 88 4.18 0.54 4.74
N ALA A 89 4.35 1.10 3.55
CA ALA A 89 5.56 1.81 3.14
C ALA A 89 5.94 2.92 4.14
N GLY A 90 7.18 2.91 4.65
CA GLY A 90 7.67 3.88 5.62
C GLY A 90 7.10 3.74 7.04
N VAL A 91 6.19 2.79 7.29
CA VAL A 91 5.76 2.42 8.63
C VAL A 91 6.83 1.52 9.25
N ASN A 92 7.81 2.14 9.89
CA ASN A 92 8.73 1.44 10.79
C ASN A 92 7.91 0.92 11.99
N THR A 93 7.45 -0.33 11.94
CA THR A 93 6.74 -1.02 13.03
C THR A 93 7.61 -1.30 14.26
N SER A 94 8.72 -0.57 14.44
CA SER A 94 9.58 -0.60 15.62
C SER A 94 8.93 0.01 16.87
N ALA A 95 7.69 0.51 16.81
CA ALA A 95 7.02 1.18 17.93
C ALA A 95 6.07 0.30 18.77
N GLU A 96 5.77 -0.95 18.41
CA GLU A 96 4.75 -1.75 19.13
C GLU A 96 5.04 -3.26 19.25
N GLN A 97 6.32 -3.63 19.41
CA GLN A 97 6.65 -4.90 20.09
C GLN A 97 7.43 -4.60 21.37
N GLY A 98 6.85 -3.72 22.19
CA GLY A 98 7.12 -3.72 23.61
C GLY A 98 6.72 -5.09 24.14
N GLN A 99 7.72 -5.93 24.37
CA GLN A 99 7.62 -7.12 25.19
C GLN A 99 6.80 -6.73 26.43
N VAL A 100 5.58 -7.26 26.55
CA VAL A 100 4.98 -7.44 27.86
C VAL A 100 5.90 -8.42 28.57
N GLN A 101 6.93 -7.89 29.20
CA GLN A 101 7.65 -8.57 30.24
C GLN A 101 6.64 -8.59 31.38
N ASP A 102 5.89 -9.67 31.45
CA ASP A 102 4.98 -10.00 32.54
C ASP A 102 5.83 -10.05 33.82
N ALA A 103 6.04 -8.87 34.39
CA ALA A 103 6.80 -8.65 35.59
C ALA A 103 6.05 -9.36 36.73
N ASP A 104 6.48 -10.57 37.05
CA ASP A 104 7.15 -10.93 38.32
C ASP A 104 6.68 -10.20 39.61
N PHE A 105 5.40 -9.82 39.74
CA PHE A 105 4.88 -9.10 40.90
C PHE A 105 3.82 -9.84 41.71
N ALA A 106 3.50 -11.09 41.37
CA ALA A 106 2.45 -11.85 42.05
C ALA A 106 2.96 -13.18 42.61
N GLN A 107 3.86 -13.15 43.61
CA GLN A 107 3.83 -14.02 44.80
C GLN A 107 5.13 -13.90 45.62
N LYS A 108 5.18 -12.90 46.51
CA LYS A 108 5.95 -13.07 47.76
C LYS A 108 5.00 -13.68 48.79
N PRO A 109 5.29 -14.87 49.35
CA PRO A 109 4.44 -15.45 50.39
C PRO A 109 4.50 -14.56 51.63
N SER A 110 3.33 -14.07 52.06
CA SER A 110 3.16 -13.44 53.36
C SER A 110 2.97 -14.52 54.43
N ASN A 111 3.63 -14.28 55.56
CA ASN A 111 3.73 -15.05 56.80
C ASN A 111 2.43 -15.75 57.25
#